data_AF-A0A5C7YYZ1-F1
#
_entry.id   AF-A0A5C7YYZ1-F1
#
_cell.length_a   1.000
_cell.length_b   1.000
_cell.length_c   1.000
_cell.angle_alpha   90.00
_cell.angle_beta   90.00
_cell.angle_gamma   90.00
#
_symmetry.space_group_name_H-M   'P 1'
#
loop_
_entity.id
_entity.type
_entity.pdbx_description
1 polymer ?
#
loop_
_entity_poly.entity_id
_entity_poly.type
_entity_poly.pdbx_seq_one_letter_code
_entity_poly.pdbx_strand_id
1 'polypeptide(L)'
;LYLEDVSYNSQPLADEVTDLEEEDLLNLLNYIPDGCQTIFTSFVLEGYSHKEIAEQLGISEGTSKSQLNAAKSKLKELVRTFYYQKAK
;
A
#
# COMPACT_ATOMS: atom_id res chain seq x y z
N LEU A 1 45.43 -18.51 -13.20
CA LEU A 1 44.16 -18.33 -13.92
C LEU A 1 43.55 -17.06 -13.36
N TYR A 2 43.94 -15.93 -13.94
CA TYR A 2 43.58 -14.59 -13.45
C TYR A 2 42.20 -14.24 -14.00
N LEU A 3 41.31 -13.76 -13.12
CA LEU A 3 40.03 -13.17 -13.47
C LEU A 3 40.31 -11.83 -14.17
N GLU A 4 40.36 -11.85 -15.49
CA GLU A 4 40.56 -10.67 -16.32
C GLU A 4 39.20 -10.09 -16.74
N ASP A 5 38.98 -8.83 -16.32
CA ASP A 5 38.07 -7.82 -16.87
C ASP A 5 36.60 -8.19 -17.12
N VAL A 6 35.81 -8.23 -16.04
CA VAL A 6 34.37 -7.94 -16.12
C VAL A 6 34.19 -6.43 -15.98
N SER A 7 34.25 -5.73 -17.11
CA SER A 7 33.85 -4.32 -17.20
C SER A 7 32.35 -4.23 -16.92
N TYR A 8 31.98 -3.89 -15.69
CA TYR A 8 30.61 -3.50 -15.34
C TYR A 8 30.28 -2.23 -16.12
N ASN A 9 29.60 -2.41 -17.26
CA ASN A 9 29.10 -1.32 -18.04
C ASN A 9 27.96 -0.68 -17.22
N SER A 10 28.27 0.40 -16.50
CA SER A 10 27.29 1.23 -15.80
C SER A 10 26.38 1.88 -16.85
N GLN A 11 25.33 1.17 -17.27
CA GLN A 11 24.26 1.80 -18.04
C GLN A 11 23.53 2.77 -17.12
N PRO A 12 23.19 3.98 -17.60
CA PRO A 12 22.41 4.92 -16.81
C PRO A 12 21.03 4.32 -16.55
N LEU A 13 20.61 4.27 -15.28
CA LEU A 13 19.22 3.99 -14.89
C LEU A 13 18.34 5.03 -15.60
N ALA A 14 17.72 4.62 -16.70
CA ALA A 14 16.79 5.45 -17.43
C ALA A 14 15.50 5.60 -16.61
N ASP A 15 15.16 6.86 -16.29
CA ASP A 15 13.88 7.40 -15.81
C ASP A 15 12.93 6.42 -15.07
N GLU A 16 13.04 6.42 -13.73
CA GLU A 16 12.20 5.70 -12.78
C GLU A 16 10.71 6.12 -12.84
N VAL A 17 9.93 5.53 -13.73
CA VAL A 17 8.56 5.15 -13.36
C VAL A 17 8.72 3.85 -12.58
N THR A 18 8.77 3.93 -11.25
CA THR A 18 8.70 2.73 -10.42
C THR A 18 7.31 2.15 -10.62
N ASP A 19 7.20 1.04 -11.35
CA ASP A 19 5.97 0.27 -11.39
C ASP A 19 5.56 -0.02 -9.95
N LEU A 20 4.33 0.37 -9.58
CA LEU A 20 3.81 0.09 -8.25
C LEU A 20 3.55 -1.40 -8.15
N GLU A 21 4.41 -2.12 -7.40
CA GLU A 21 4.23 -3.54 -7.17
C GLU A 21 3.23 -3.81 -6.04
N GLU A 22 2.78 -5.06 -5.93
CA GLU A 22 1.86 -5.46 -4.85
C GLU A 22 2.48 -5.23 -3.47
N GLU A 23 3.76 -5.59 -3.30
CA GLU A 23 4.50 -5.45 -2.05
C GLU A 23 4.61 -3.98 -1.61
N ASP A 24 4.77 -3.07 -2.57
CA ASP A 24 4.77 -1.63 -2.32
C ASP A 24 3.44 -1.15 -1.76
N LEU A 25 2.32 -1.60 -2.33
CA LEU A 25 1.00 -1.22 -1.84
C LEU A 25 0.75 -1.74 -0.43
N LEU A 26 1.18 -2.97 -0.13
CA LEU A 26 1.12 -3.55 1.21
C LEU A 26 2.00 -2.76 2.19
N ASN A 27 3.19 -2.34 1.79
CA ASN A 27 4.06 -1.50 2.60
C ASN A 27 3.43 -0.13 2.91
N LEU A 28 2.66 0.43 1.98
CA LEU A 28 1.93 1.68 2.22
C LEU A 28 0.83 1.53 3.28
N LEU A 29 0.27 0.33 3.48
CA LEU A 29 -0.73 0.11 4.54
C LEU A 29 -0.17 0.38 5.93
N ASN A 30 1.15 0.24 6.15
CA ASN A 30 1.80 0.54 7.44
C ASN A 30 1.74 2.02 7.84
N TYR A 31 1.43 2.92 6.90
CA TYR A 31 1.27 4.35 7.17
C TYR A 31 -0.20 4.75 7.42
N ILE A 32 -1.11 3.78 7.41
CA ILE A 32 -2.53 3.98 7.71
C ILE A 32 -2.74 3.69 9.20
N PRO A 33 -3.53 4.51 9.94
CA PRO A 33 -3.83 4.22 11.34
C PRO A 33 -4.41 2.81 11.55
N ASP A 34 -3.94 2.10 12.58
CA ASP A 34 -4.21 0.67 12.82
C ASP A 34 -5.68 0.25 12.69
N GLY A 35 -6.61 1.05 13.24
CA GLY A 35 -8.04 0.77 13.10
C GLY A 35 -8.50 0.80 11.64
N CYS A 36 -8.10 1.83 10.88
CA CYS A 36 -8.42 1.94 9.46
C CYS A 36 -7.72 0.84 8.64
N GLN A 37 -6.48 0.50 8.97
CA GLN A 37 -5.73 -0.59 8.34
C GLN A 37 -6.43 -1.93 8.55
N THR A 38 -6.82 -2.25 9.78
CA THR A 38 -7.53 -3.48 10.15
C THR A 38 -8.82 -3.63 9.35
N ILE A 39 -9.65 -2.57 9.32
CA ILE A 39 -10.90 -2.57 8.56
C ILE A 39 -10.64 -2.75 7.05
N PHE A 40 -9.61 -2.11 6.51
CA PHE A 40 -9.26 -2.24 5.09
C PHE A 40 -8.83 -3.67 4.75
N THR A 41 -7.92 -4.25 5.52
CA THR A 41 -7.45 -5.63 5.35
C THR A 41 -8.62 -6.61 5.43
N SER A 42 -9.44 -6.53 6.47
CA SER A 42 -10.55 -7.45 6.65
C SER A 42 -11.62 -7.34 5.56
N PHE A 43 -11.89 -6.15 5.05
CA PHE A 43 -12.87 -5.97 3.98
C PHE A 43 -12.31 -6.32 2.59
N VAL A 44 -11.11 -5.83 2.26
CA VAL A 44 -10.57 -5.89 0.89
C VAL A 44 -9.76 -7.15 0.64
N LEU A 45 -8.98 -7.60 1.63
CA LEU A 45 -8.08 -8.75 1.48
C LEU A 45 -8.74 -10.04 1.98
N GLU A 46 -9.45 -9.99 3.12
CA GLU A 46 -10.07 -11.17 3.71
C GLU A 46 -11.52 -11.38 3.23
N GLY A 47 -12.16 -10.35 2.67
CA GLY A 47 -13.49 -10.43 2.07
C GLY A 47 -14.66 -10.38 3.06
N TYR A 48 -14.42 -9.96 4.30
CA TYR A 48 -15.47 -9.82 5.30
C TYR A 48 -16.42 -8.65 4.99
N SER A 49 -17.70 -8.83 5.31
CA SER A 49 -18.69 -7.77 5.26
C SER A 49 -18.52 -6.77 6.42
N HIS A 50 -19.03 -5.55 6.25
CA HIS A 50 -19.05 -4.56 7.34
C HIS A 50 -19.77 -5.05 8.60
N LYS A 51 -20.76 -5.94 8.44
CA LYS A 51 -21.49 -6.54 9.54
C LYS A 51 -20.60 -7.48 10.35
N GLU A 52 -19.93 -8.42 9.68
CA GLU A 52 -19.01 -9.37 10.34
C GLU A 52 -17.87 -8.64 11.05
N ILE A 53 -17.28 -7.63 10.40
CA ILE A 53 -16.22 -6.81 10.98
C ILE A 53 -16.72 -6.04 12.22
N ALA A 54 -17.93 -5.47 12.13
CA ALA A 54 -18.54 -4.74 13.25
C ALA A 54 -18.78 -5.64 14.46
N GLU A 55 -19.29 -6.86 14.23
CA GLU A 55 -19.50 -7.87 15.26
C GLU A 55 -18.18 -8.33 15.90
N GLN A 56 -17.14 -8.60 15.10
CA GLN A 56 -15.83 -9.04 15.59
C GLN A 56 -15.11 -7.98 16.43
N LEU A 57 -15.18 -6.71 16.03
CA LEU A 57 -14.43 -5.63 16.66
C LEU A 57 -15.25 -4.85 17.72
N GLY A 58 -16.53 -5.18 17.89
CA GLY A 58 -17.41 -4.48 18.85
C GLY A 58 -17.65 -3.01 18.48
N ILE A 59 -17.70 -2.69 17.19
CA ILE A 59 -17.97 -1.35 16.65
C ILE A 59 -19.27 -1.33 15.86
N SER A 60 -19.73 -0.15 15.43
CA SER A 60 -20.88 -0.07 14.53
C SER A 60 -20.51 -0.36 13.07
N GLU A 61 -21.43 -0.86 12.25
CA GLU A 61 -21.24 -0.96 10.80
C GLU A 61 -20.91 0.41 10.16
N GLY A 62 -21.48 1.49 10.69
CA GLY A 62 -21.18 2.86 10.26
C GLY A 62 -19.72 3.24 10.52
N THR A 63 -19.17 2.82 11.67
CA THR A 63 -17.76 2.98 12.03
C THR A 63 -16.86 2.19 11.08
N SER A 64 -17.22 0.94 10.75
CA SER A 64 -16.49 0.13 9.77
C SER A 64 -16.48 0.82 8.39
N LYS A 65 -17.61 1.31 7.91
CA LYS A 65 -17.71 2.04 6.62
C LYS A 65 -16.86 3.32 6.61
N SER A 66 -16.91 4.13 7.68
CA SER A 66 -16.16 5.39 7.73
C SER A 66 -14.65 5.16 7.83
N GLN A 67 -14.21 4.16 8.61
CA GLN A 67 -12.80 3.78 8.69
C GLN A 67 -12.28 3.19 7.37
N LEU A 68 -13.06 2.39 6.66
CA LEU A 68 -12.69 1.91 5.32
C LEU A 68 -12.48 3.09 4.34
N ASN A 69 -13.37 4.08 4.37
CA ASN A 69 -13.25 5.27 3.53
C ASN A 69 -12.01 6.10 3.88
N ALA A 70 -11.70 6.25 5.18
CA ALA A 70 -10.48 6.90 5.64
C ALA A 70 -9.22 6.15 5.17
N ALA A 71 -9.20 4.82 5.29
CA ALA A 71 -8.11 3.97 4.82
C ALA A 71 -7.85 4.14 3.32
N LYS A 72 -8.90 4.04 2.48
CA LYS A 72 -8.81 4.24 1.03
C LYS A 72 -8.30 5.63 0.65
N SER A 73 -8.78 6.66 1.36
CA SER A 73 -8.36 8.04 1.13
C SER A 73 -6.88 8.24 1.46
N LYS A 74 -6.42 7.67 2.59
CA LYS A 74 -5.02 7.73 3.00
C LYS A 74 -4.12 6.95 2.05
N LEU A 75 -4.52 5.74 1.65
CA LEU A 75 -3.77 4.93 0.69
C LEU A 75 -3.58 5.67 -0.64
N LYS A 76 -4.65 6.30 -1.15
CA LYS A 76 -4.57 7.12 -2.37
C LYS A 76 -3.60 8.30 -2.24
N GLU A 77 -3.58 8.98 -1.10
CA GLU A 77 -2.63 10.06 -0.80
C GLU A 77 -1.18 9.55 -0.75
N LEU A 78 -0.97 8.40 -0.12
CA LEU A 78 0.35 7.76 -0.02
C LEU A 78 0.87 7.34 -1.38
N VAL A 79 0.06 6.65 -2.19
CA VAL A 79 0.43 6.29 -3.57
C VAL A 79 0.78 7.54 -4.37
N ARG A 80 -0.02 8.60 -4.26
CA ARG A 80 0.30 9.87 -4.93
C ARG A 80 1.63 10.46 -4.47
N THR A 81 1.91 10.41 -3.17
CA THR A 81 3.13 10.99 -2.58
C THR A 81 4.39 10.21 -2.94
N PHE A 82 4.34 8.88 -2.90
CA PHE A 82 5.52 8.06 -3.11
C PHE A 82 5.77 7.69 -4.57
N TYR A 83 4.72 7.56 -5.39
CA TYR A 83 4.83 7.03 -6.76
C TYR A 83 4.48 8.06 -7.84
N TYR A 84 3.49 8.94 -7.62
CA TYR A 84 3.07 9.91 -8.64
C TYR A 84 3.63 11.33 -8.47
N GLN A 85 4.31 11.65 -7.36
CA GLN A 85 4.95 12.95 -7.15
C GLN A 85 6.41 13.00 -7.65
N LYS A 86 7.08 11.86 -7.84
CA LYS A 86 8.42 11.76 -8.43
C LYS A 86 8.46 12.00 -9.95
N ALA A 87 7.30 12.02 -10.62
CA ALA A 87 7.18 12.16 -12.07
C ALA A 87 7.13 13.64 -12.55
N LYS A 88 7.64 14.59 -11.77
CA LYS A 88 7.63 16.03 -12.08
C LYS A 88 8.98 16.65 -11.77
#